data_AF-A0A959C2I9-F1
#
_entry.id   AF-A0A959C2I9-F1
#
_cell.length_a   1.000
_cell.length_b   1.000
_cell.length_c   1.000
_cell.angle_alpha   90.00
_cell.angle_beta   90.00
_cell.angle_gamma   90.00
#
_symmetry.space_group_name_H-M   'P 1'
#
loop_
_entity.id
_entity.type
_entity.pdbx_description
1 polymer ?
#
loop_
_entity_poly.entity_id
_entity_poly.type
_entity_poly.pdbx_seq_one_letter_code
_entity_poly.pdbx_strand_id
1 'polypeptide(L)' 'MEKAIIWKRRASQQILEIEGYLLENFSPNEVYRFLDKLYRKLEMLQKYPEIGQRTRFKSIRRLRIGRRVSLFYRV' A
#
# COMPACT_ATOMS: atom_id res chain seq x y z
N MET A 1 -17.03 10.82 -6.37
CA MET A 1 -16.75 9.74 -7.34
C MET A 1 -15.61 8.91 -6.79
N GLU A 2 -15.85 7.64 -6.48
CA GLU A 2 -14.79 6.72 -6.07
C GLU A 2 -13.90 6.40 -7.26
N LYS A 3 -12.58 6.50 -7.08
CA LYS A 3 -11.63 6.14 -8.14
C LYS A 3 -11.28 4.65 -8.06
N ALA A 4 -11.22 3.99 -9.22
CA ALA A 4 -10.71 2.63 -9.32
C ALA A 4 -9.19 2.60 -9.05
N ILE A 5 -8.76 1.67 -8.20
CA ILE A 5 -7.32 1.43 -7.94
C ILE A 5 -6.83 0.37 -8.91
N ILE A 6 -5.83 0.73 -9.72
CA ILE A 6 -5.19 -0.18 -10.67
C ILE A 6 -3.78 -0.50 -10.17
N TRP A 7 -3.55 -1.78 -9.88
CA TRP A 7 -2.23 -2.26 -9.47
C TRP A 7 -1.35 -2.54 -10.68
N LYS A 8 -0.11 -2.05 -10.63
CA LYS A 8 0.93 -2.53 -11.56
C LYS A 8 1.30 -3.96 -11.17
N ARG A 9 1.63 -4.80 -12.15
CA ARG A 9 2.08 -6.19 -11.92
C ARG A 9 3.17 -6.28 -10.84
N ARG A 10 4.16 -5.39 -10.89
CA ARG A 10 5.24 -5.32 -9.88
C ARG A 10 4.72 -5.01 -8.48
N ALA A 11 3.73 -4.12 -8.35
CA ALA A 11 3.19 -3.76 -7.05
C ALA A 11 2.37 -4.91 -6.44
N SER A 12 1.61 -5.66 -7.26
CA SER A 12 0.95 -6.89 -6.82
C SER A 12 1.96 -7.94 -6.35
N GLN A 13 3.07 -8.12 -7.10
CA GLN A 13 4.13 -9.05 -6.70
C GLN A 13 4.77 -8.65 -5.36
N GLN A 14 5.02 -7.36 -5.14
CA GLN A 14 5.59 -6.86 -3.89
C GLN A 14 4.68 -7.09 -2.68
N ILE A 15 3.36 -7.12 -2.86
CA ILE A 15 2.44 -7.50 -1.78
C ILE A 15 2.70 -8.95 -1.39
N LEU A 16 2.76 -9.87 -2.36
CA LEU A 16 3.04 -11.29 -2.12
C LEU A 16 4.42 -11.52 -1.48
N GLU A 17 5.44 -10.77 -1.91
CA GLU A 17 6.78 -10.82 -1.31
C GLU A 17 6.77 -10.38 0.16
N ILE A 18 6.01 -9.33 0.50
CA ILE A 18 5.87 -8.87 1.89
C ILE A 18 5.12 -9.91 2.72
N GLU A 19 4.03 -10.49 2.19
CA GLU A 19 3.29 -11.55 2.86
C GLU A 19 4.18 -12.77 3.12
N GLY A 20 4.92 -13.23 2.11
CA GLY A 20 5.87 -14.34 2.24
C GLY A 20 6.92 -14.07 3.30
N TYR A 21 7.56 -12.89 3.28
CA TYR A 21 8.53 -12.50 4.30
C TYR A 21 7.93 -12.51 5.72
N LEU A 22 6.69 -12.00 5.87
CA LEU A 22 6.01 -11.98 7.16
C LEU A 22 5.64 -13.39 7.66
N LEU A 23 5.24 -14.30 6.76
CA LEU A 23 4.95 -15.69 7.09
C LEU A 23 6.21 -16.45 7.50
N GLU A 24 7.30 -16.29 6.76
CA GLU A 24 8.56 -17.00 6.98
C GLU A 24 9.28 -16.56 8.27
N ASN A 25 9.21 -15.27 8.60
CA ASN A 25 10.04 -14.68 9.65
C ASN A 25 9.25 -14.31 10.92
N PHE A 26 7.92 -14.27 10.84
CA PHE A 26 7.06 -13.85 11.95
C PHE A 26 5.89 -14.82 12.15
N SER A 27 4.65 -14.35 12.00
CA SER A 27 3.45 -15.15 12.23
C SER A 27 2.36 -14.77 11.23
N PRO A 28 1.39 -15.67 10.98
CA PRO A 28 0.22 -15.35 10.16
C PRO A 28 -0.52 -14.09 10.62
N ASN A 29 -0.54 -13.83 11.94
CA ASN A 29 -1.15 -12.62 12.51
C ASN A 29 -0.50 -11.33 12.02
N GLU A 30 0.80 -11.33 11.73
CA GLU A 30 1.48 -10.15 11.17
C GLU A 30 1.07 -9.89 9.72
N VAL A 31 0.81 -10.94 8.94
CA VAL A 31 0.23 -10.83 7.59
C VAL A 31 -1.15 -10.19 7.64
N TYR A 32 -2.03 -10.70 8.51
CA TYR A 32 -3.37 -10.14 8.67
C TYR A 32 -3.33 -8.67 9.09
N ARG A 33 -2.45 -8.30 10.02
CA ARG A 33 -2.24 -6.90 10.44
C ARG A 33 -1.70 -6.01 9.32
N PHE A 34 -0.84 -6.54 8.46
CA PHE A 34 -0.34 -5.81 7.30
C PHE A 34 -1.48 -5.57 6.28
N LEU A 35 -2.23 -6.61 5.95
CA LEU A 35 -3.35 -6.54 4.99
C LEU A 35 -4.46 -5.61 5.49
N ASP A 36 -4.88 -5.71 6.75
CA ASP A 36 -5.88 -4.80 7.33
C ASP A 36 -5.44 -3.32 7.20
N LYS A 37 -4.18 -3.02 7.53
CA LYS A 37 -3.64 -1.66 7.36
C LYS A 37 -3.59 -1.22 5.90
N LEU A 38 -3.22 -2.13 4.99
CA LEU A 38 -3.20 -1.86 3.56
C LEU A 38 -4.60 -1.50 3.07
N TYR A 39 -5.60 -2.35 3.30
CA TYR A 39 -6.97 -2.15 2.82
C TYR A 39 -7.61 -0.88 3.38
N ARG A 40 -7.45 -0.59 4.67
CA ARG A 40 -7.92 0.69 5.26
C ARG A 40 -7.32 1.90 4.55
N LYS A 41 -6.04 1.83 4.16
CA LYS A 41 -5.39 2.91 3.42
C LYS A 41 -5.88 3.00 1.98
N LEU A 42 -6.23 1.88 1.35
CA LEU A 42 -6.83 1.87 0.01
C LEU A 42 -8.23 2.48 0.02
N GLU A 43 -9.07 2.15 1.01
CA GLU A 43 -10.39 2.78 1.16
C GLU A 43 -10.29 4.30 1.29
N MET A 44 -9.37 4.78 2.13
CA MET A 44 -9.09 6.22 2.24
C MET A 44 -8.60 6.80 0.92
N LEU A 45 -7.75 6.08 0.19
CA LEU A 45 -7.17 6.52 -1.07
C LEU A 45 -8.22 6.62 -2.19
N GLN A 46 -9.20 5.72 -2.23
CA GLN A 46 -10.30 5.79 -3.20
C GLN A 46 -11.17 7.02 -3.01
N LYS A 47 -11.39 7.43 -1.75
CA LYS A 47 -12.16 8.62 -1.37
C LYS A 47 -11.35 9.91 -1.53
N TYR A 48 -10.06 9.87 -1.20
CA TYR A 48 -9.16 11.03 -1.20
C TYR A 48 -7.84 10.71 -1.94
N PRO A 49 -7.84 10.69 -3.28
CA PRO A 49 -6.65 10.34 -4.07
C PRO A 49 -5.43 11.25 -3.82
N GLU A 50 -5.64 12.45 -3.28
CA GLU A 50 -4.58 13.42 -3.03
C GLU A 50 -3.93 13.29 -1.64
N ILE A 51 -4.41 12.37 -0.78
CA ILE A 51 -4.01 12.22 0.64
C ILE A 51 -2.53 11.87 0.85
N GLY A 52 -1.86 11.35 -0.17
CA GLY A 52 -0.45 10.96 -0.10
C GLY A 52 0.47 12.16 -0.10
N GLN A 53 1.57 12.05 0.64
CA GLN A 53 2.63 13.06 0.67
C GLN A 53 3.29 13.18 -0.70
N ARG A 54 3.57 14.41 -1.13
CA ARG A 54 4.35 14.67 -2.34
C ARG A 54 5.77 14.11 -2.16
N THR A 55 6.31 13.56 -3.22
CA THR A 55 7.70 13.10 -3.26
C THR A 55 8.54 14.04 -4.12
N ARG A 56 9.85 13.78 -4.23
CA ARG A 56 10.72 14.48 -5.19
C ARG A 56 10.27 14.30 -6.65
N PHE A 57 9.48 13.26 -6.93
CA PHE A 57 8.90 13.02 -8.26
C PHE A 57 7.50 13.64 -8.30
N LYS A 58 7.31 14.66 -9.16
CA LYS A 58 6.09 15.48 -9.20
C LYS A 58 4.79 14.69 -9.36
N SER A 59 4.82 13.57 -10.08
CA SER A 59 3.65 12.73 -10.35
C SER A 59 3.44 11.59 -9.36
N ILE A 60 4.37 11.39 -8.39
CA ILE A 60 4.31 10.27 -7.46
C ILE A 60 4.04 10.77 -6.05
N ARG A 61 3.03 10.17 -5.43
CA ARG A 61 2.64 10.36 -4.04
C ARG A 61 3.05 9.15 -3.21
N ARG A 62 3.34 9.39 -1.93
CA ARG A 62 3.67 8.37 -0.93
C ARG A 62 2.61 8.33 0.16
N LEU A 63 2.05 7.16 0.42
CA LEU A 63 1.17 6.90 1.55
C LEU A 63 1.81 5.87 2.48
N ARG A 64 1.99 6.22 3.76
CA ARG A 64 2.60 5.31 4.74
C ARG A 64 1.57 4.27 5.20
N ILE A 65 1.88 3.00 5.01
CA ILE A 65 1.06 1.88 5.52
C ILE A 65 1.49 1.51 6.94
N GLY A 66 2.80 1.46 7.17
CA GLY A 66 3.39 1.17 8.47
C GLY A 66 4.78 1.78 8.63
N ARG A 67 5.52 1.34 9.65
CA ARG A 67 6.86 1.89 9.93
C ARG A 67 7.83 1.67 8.77
N ARG A 68 7.78 0.49 8.16
CA ARG A 68 8.73 0.02 7.13
C ARG A 68 8.14 -0.03 5.71
N VAL A 69 6.81 0.05 5.56
CA VAL A 69 6.13 -0.10 4.26
C VAL A 69 5.40 1.19 3.88
N SER A 70 5.56 1.58 2.62
CA SER A 70 4.88 2.74 2.02
C SER A 70 4.35 2.36 0.64
N LEU A 71 3.14 2.82 0.33
CA LEU A 71 2.54 2.73 -0.99
C LEU A 71 2.96 3.96 -1.81
N PHE A 72 3.44 3.73 -3.03
CA PHE A 72 3.74 4.78 -3.99
C PHE A 72 2.76 4.70 -5.15
N TYR A 73 2.10 5.81 -5.47
CA TYR A 73 1.04 5.84 -6.48
C TYR A 73 0.99 7.17 -7.23
N ARG A 74 0.19 7.22 -8.28
CA ARG A 74 -0.17 8.43 -9.04
C ARG A 74 -1.68 8.44 -9.28
N VAL A 75 -2.24 9.63 -9.47
CA VAL A 75 -3.68 9.87 -9.72
C VAL A 75 -3.92 10.07 -11.21
#